data_AF-A0A849QGZ3-F1
#
_entry.id   AF-A0A849QGZ3-F1
#
_cell.length_a   1.000
_cell.length_b   1.000
_cell.length_c   1.000
_cell.angle_alpha   90.00
_cell.angle_beta   90.00
_cell.angle_gamma   90.00
#
_symmetry.space_group_name_H-M   'P 1'
#
loop_
_entity.id
_entity.type
_entity.pdbx_description
1 polymer ?
#
loop_
_entity_poly.entity_id
_entity_poly.type
_entity_poly.pdbx_seq_one_letter_code
_entity_poly.pdbx_strand_id
1 'polypeptide(L)'
;MEKIHDSRKIKLNIFLSCVVIAVLVLLSVYPVMADYNFDGVPKTDKLEEVEQDNVKGGVYIDGGHGIGPSPYTQKFNVPEGEITWARLYVGGWGGNEENTGSIEITFNEEEIDTLELEGKKDTNPTVYCSGHGVYWIYYDVKNNLNTSGPLDVVITKKSGDIDGRVYGVVLVAVYEESDGEEVEYWINDGNVNLHGEGWSGELGSNDEALADFSGTVDVDKFVAARLSVVYLTGTPGLNDYLYFNDNKLCDGDNCDDIANSKQNFDFKTFDVIDYIEEDNNEAKFELGDEDYVHPVLAVLSLHTEEEGDSDLTVSNVAVPILYTGSTNTISATIENIGDDPAYGFQAALYVDSEVV
;
A
#
# COMPACT_ATOMS: atom_id res chain seq x y z
N MET A 1 -4.50 32.27 57.95
CA MET A 1 -3.54 31.16 57.71
C MET A 1 -4.22 29.93 57.10
N GLU A 2 -5.54 29.75 57.28
CA GLU A 2 -6.33 28.61 56.81
C GLU A 2 -6.58 28.58 55.28
N LYS A 3 -6.87 29.74 54.65
CA LYS A 3 -7.11 29.84 53.19
C LYS A 3 -5.92 29.45 52.29
N ILE A 4 -4.69 29.60 52.77
CA ILE A 4 -3.47 29.28 51.98
C ILE A 4 -3.23 27.76 51.96
N HIS A 5 -3.63 27.06 53.02
CA HIS A 5 -3.48 25.61 53.12
C HIS A 5 -4.44 24.88 52.17
N ASP A 6 -5.64 25.42 51.97
CA ASP A 6 -6.68 24.83 51.13
C ASP A 6 -6.39 24.97 49.63
N SER A 7 -5.92 26.16 49.21
CA SER A 7 -5.48 26.40 47.83
C SER A 7 -4.30 25.51 47.41
N ARG A 8 -3.38 25.18 48.33
CA ARG A 8 -2.28 24.25 48.06
C ARG A 8 -2.75 22.81 47.88
N LYS A 9 -3.75 22.37 48.65
CA LYS A 9 -4.35 21.02 48.49
C LYS A 9 -5.09 20.88 47.17
N ILE A 10 -5.85 21.90 46.76
CA ILE A 10 -6.56 21.88 45.47
C ILE A 10 -5.58 21.82 44.30
N LYS A 11 -4.50 22.63 44.31
CA LYS A 11 -3.47 22.59 43.27
C LYS A 11 -2.70 21.27 43.22
N LEU A 12 -2.45 20.65 44.38
CA LEU A 12 -1.80 19.35 44.46
C LEU A 12 -2.68 18.22 43.91
N ASN A 13 -3.99 18.25 44.17
CA ASN A 13 -4.93 17.26 43.66
C ASN A 13 -5.15 17.37 42.15
N ILE A 14 -5.18 18.59 41.60
CA ILE A 14 -5.26 18.82 40.15
C ILE A 14 -3.98 18.31 39.48
N PHE A 15 -2.81 18.63 40.04
CA PHE A 15 -1.53 18.13 39.53
C PHE A 15 -1.46 16.59 39.54
N LEU A 16 -1.87 15.95 40.63
CA LEU A 16 -1.95 14.48 40.69
C LEU A 16 -2.90 13.91 39.64
N SER A 17 -4.06 14.55 39.42
CA SER A 17 -5.05 14.09 38.44
C SER A 17 -4.51 14.20 37.01
N CYS A 18 -3.83 15.30 36.66
CA CYS A 18 -3.18 15.47 35.36
C CYS A 18 -2.08 14.41 35.14
N VAL A 19 -1.29 14.10 36.17
CA VAL A 19 -0.24 13.06 36.09
C VAL A 19 -0.86 11.67 35.90
N VAL A 20 -1.95 11.35 36.61
CA VAL A 20 -2.64 10.06 36.45
C VAL A 20 -3.24 9.94 35.05
N ILE A 21 -3.87 10.99 34.52
CA ILE A 21 -4.41 10.99 33.15
C ILE A 21 -3.27 10.85 32.12
N ALA A 22 -2.17 11.58 32.27
CA ALA A 22 -1.02 11.45 31.38
C ALA A 22 -0.39 10.04 31.43
N VAL A 23 -0.33 9.41 32.61
CA VAL A 23 0.14 8.03 32.76
C VAL A 23 -0.84 7.04 32.14
N LEU A 24 -2.16 7.23 32.27
CA LEU A 24 -3.16 6.38 31.63
C LEU A 24 -3.14 6.50 30.10
N VAL A 25 -2.90 7.70 29.56
CA VAL A 25 -2.71 7.94 28.11
C VAL A 25 -1.39 7.32 27.60
N LEU A 26 -0.33 7.35 28.41
CA LEU A 26 0.93 6.65 28.08
C LEU A 26 0.80 5.11 28.17
N LEU A 27 -0.13 4.59 28.98
CA LEU A 27 -0.42 3.16 29.10
C LEU A 27 -1.42 2.65 28.04
N SER A 28 -2.09 3.52 27.30
CA SER A 28 -2.98 3.15 26.19
C SER A 28 -2.25 3.02 24.84
N VAL A 29 -0.94 3.25 24.80
CA VAL A 29 -0.11 2.93 23.63
C VAL A 29 0.22 1.45 23.72
N TYR A 30 -0.59 0.59 23.11
CA TYR A 30 -0.20 -0.80 22.91
C TYR A 30 0.98 -0.80 21.93
N PRO A 31 2.17 -1.30 22.28
CA PRO A 31 3.13 -1.64 21.25
C PRO A 31 2.48 -2.78 20.46
N VAL A 32 2.09 -2.49 19.22
CA VAL A 32 1.86 -3.54 18.23
C VAL A 32 3.23 -4.15 18.01
N MET A 33 3.50 -5.22 18.75
CA MET A 33 4.67 -6.06 18.55
C MET A 33 4.36 -6.85 17.27
N ALA A 34 4.96 -6.48 16.14
CA ALA A 34 4.99 -7.36 14.99
C ALA A 34 5.88 -8.55 15.39
N ASP A 35 5.23 -9.64 15.79
CA ASP A 35 5.85 -10.95 15.99
C ASP A 35 5.52 -11.78 14.75
N TYR A 36 6.49 -12.54 14.26
CA TYR A 36 6.29 -13.39 13.10
C TYR A 36 5.14 -14.36 13.34
N ASN A 37 4.27 -14.48 12.34
CA ASN A 37 3.26 -15.51 12.27
C ASN A 37 3.19 -16.01 10.82
N PHE A 38 3.16 -17.32 10.66
CA PHE A 38 3.12 -17.94 9.34
C PHE A 38 1.90 -17.46 8.54
N ASP A 39 0.73 -17.41 9.16
CA ASP A 39 -0.55 -17.08 8.49
C ASP A 39 -0.70 -15.57 8.23
N GLY A 40 0.04 -14.71 8.94
CA GLY A 40 0.00 -13.27 8.70
C GLY A 40 0.31 -12.38 9.90
N VAL A 41 0.80 -11.18 9.61
CA VAL A 41 1.16 -10.14 10.60
C VAL A 41 0.65 -8.78 10.09
N PRO A 42 0.11 -7.88 10.92
CA PRO A 42 -0.12 -8.01 12.37
C PRO A 42 -1.31 -8.91 12.75
N LYS A 43 -2.18 -9.24 11.79
CA LYS A 43 -3.26 -10.23 11.94
C LYS A 43 -3.12 -11.32 10.89
N THR A 44 -3.74 -12.46 11.17
CA THR A 44 -3.70 -13.65 10.30
C THR A 44 -4.81 -13.63 9.25
N ASP A 45 -5.85 -12.82 9.46
CA ASP A 45 -7.11 -12.84 8.72
C ASP A 45 -7.52 -11.46 8.23
N LYS A 46 -6.69 -10.42 8.44
CA LYS A 46 -6.99 -9.07 7.94
C LYS A 46 -5.80 -8.12 7.88
N LEU A 47 -5.94 -7.10 7.04
CA LEU A 47 -5.13 -5.89 7.10
C LEU A 47 -5.66 -4.98 8.22
N GLU A 48 -4.77 -4.23 8.88
CA GLU A 48 -5.13 -3.29 9.94
C GLU A 48 -5.23 -1.87 9.40
N GLU A 49 -6.27 -1.15 9.84
CA GLU A 49 -6.44 0.27 9.55
C GLU A 49 -5.35 1.06 10.27
N VAL A 50 -4.51 1.73 9.49
CA VAL A 50 -3.36 2.49 9.99
C VAL A 50 -3.54 3.99 9.84
N GLU A 51 -4.47 4.44 9.00
CA GLU A 51 -4.86 5.83 8.86
C GLU A 51 -6.27 5.95 8.29
N GLN A 52 -7.07 6.87 8.83
CA GLN A 52 -8.37 7.25 8.32
C GLN A 52 -8.59 8.74 8.64
N ASP A 53 -8.87 9.54 7.63
CA ASP A 53 -9.29 10.94 7.84
C ASP A 53 -9.99 11.51 6.59
N ASN A 54 -10.33 12.79 6.66
CA ASN A 54 -10.72 13.61 5.53
C ASN A 54 -9.60 14.61 5.21
N VAL A 55 -9.32 14.82 3.94
CA VAL A 55 -8.35 15.82 3.48
C VAL A 55 -8.98 16.72 2.43
N LYS A 56 -8.58 17.99 2.41
CA LYS A 56 -8.84 18.88 1.28
C LYS A 56 -7.62 18.85 0.37
N GLY A 57 -7.64 18.03 -0.68
CA GLY A 57 -6.46 17.64 -1.45
C GLY A 57 -6.65 16.24 -2.03
N GLY A 58 -5.75 15.31 -1.75
CA GLY A 58 -5.86 13.94 -2.29
C GLY A 58 -5.01 12.88 -1.61
N VAL A 59 -5.20 11.65 -2.09
CA VAL A 59 -4.40 10.46 -1.72
C VAL A 59 -3.62 10.01 -2.95
N TYR A 60 -2.30 10.21 -2.94
CA TYR A 60 -1.39 9.66 -3.92
C TYR A 60 -1.00 8.24 -3.54
N ILE A 61 -1.18 7.30 -4.45
CA ILE A 61 -0.66 5.94 -4.35
C ILE A 61 -0.08 5.51 -5.69
N ASP A 62 1.17 5.05 -5.67
CA ASP A 62 1.87 4.52 -6.83
C ASP A 62 2.89 3.48 -6.37
N GLY A 63 3.33 2.59 -7.26
CA GLY A 63 4.37 1.64 -6.90
C GLY A 63 4.68 0.53 -7.88
N GLY A 64 5.87 -0.02 -7.68
CA GLY A 64 6.39 -1.28 -8.21
C GLY A 64 6.41 -1.44 -9.73
N HIS A 65 7.29 -2.33 -10.20
CA HIS A 65 7.29 -2.82 -11.58
C HIS A 65 7.57 -4.32 -11.65
N GLY A 66 7.32 -5.01 -10.52
CA GLY A 66 7.61 -6.43 -10.39
C GLY A 66 8.88 -6.76 -9.63
N ILE A 67 9.06 -8.04 -9.32
CA ILE A 67 10.21 -8.52 -8.56
C ILE A 67 11.54 -8.22 -9.28
N GLY A 68 12.49 -7.64 -8.56
CA GLY A 68 13.81 -7.30 -9.09
C GLY A 68 14.94 -7.58 -8.10
N PRO A 69 16.21 -7.63 -8.58
CA PRO A 69 17.36 -7.74 -7.70
C PRO A 69 17.58 -6.43 -6.95
N SER A 70 18.24 -6.51 -5.79
CA SER A 70 18.87 -5.35 -5.15
C SER A 70 20.18 -4.95 -5.89
N PRO A 71 20.44 -3.66 -6.16
CA PRO A 71 19.61 -2.52 -5.82
C PRO A 71 18.35 -2.41 -6.69
N TYR A 72 17.21 -2.18 -6.05
CA TYR A 72 15.92 -1.98 -6.70
C TYR A 72 15.59 -0.49 -6.73
N THR A 73 15.15 0.04 -7.87
CA THR A 73 14.84 1.46 -8.03
C THR A 73 13.38 1.66 -8.41
N GLN A 74 12.72 2.59 -7.73
CA GLN A 74 11.37 3.06 -8.06
C GLN A 74 11.38 4.59 -8.12
N LYS A 75 10.61 5.15 -9.05
CA LYS A 75 10.43 6.60 -9.17
C LYS A 75 9.01 6.95 -8.78
N PHE A 76 8.83 8.06 -8.08
CA PHE A 76 7.53 8.60 -7.70
C PHE A 76 7.44 10.06 -8.10
N ASN A 77 6.23 10.54 -8.38
CA ASN A 77 5.93 11.94 -8.61
C ASN A 77 4.74 12.31 -7.74
N VAL A 78 5.02 12.68 -6.50
CA VAL A 78 3.98 13.09 -5.55
C VAL A 78 3.46 14.47 -5.97
N PRO A 79 2.13 14.70 -6.06
CA PRO A 79 1.56 16.00 -6.36
C PRO A 79 2.05 17.11 -5.43
N GLU A 80 2.01 18.36 -5.91
CA GLU A 80 2.33 19.53 -5.08
C GLU A 80 1.33 19.62 -3.91
N GLY A 81 1.80 20.01 -2.73
CA GLY A 81 0.92 20.06 -1.55
C GLY A 81 1.67 19.90 -0.24
N GLU A 82 0.95 20.11 0.87
CA GLU A 82 1.45 19.79 2.21
C GLU A 82 1.17 18.33 2.52
N ILE A 83 2.21 17.51 2.67
CA ILE A 83 2.05 16.10 3.05
C ILE A 83 1.58 16.03 4.52
N THR A 84 0.39 15.48 4.74
CA THR A 84 -0.18 15.29 6.08
C THR A 84 0.14 13.91 6.64
N TRP A 85 0.30 12.91 5.78
CA TRP A 85 0.68 11.54 6.10
C TRP A 85 1.41 10.88 4.93
N ALA A 86 2.44 10.07 5.17
CA ALA A 86 3.02 9.25 4.11
C ALA A 86 3.77 8.02 4.63
N ARG A 87 3.55 6.88 3.97
CA ARG A 87 4.33 5.66 4.16
C ARG A 87 4.88 5.15 2.83
N LEU A 88 6.16 4.82 2.84
CA LEU A 88 6.80 4.03 1.80
C LEU A 88 6.83 2.57 2.25
N TYR A 89 6.33 1.68 1.41
CA TYR A 89 6.32 0.25 1.63
C TYR A 89 7.30 -0.48 0.73
N VAL A 90 7.96 -1.50 1.25
CA VAL A 90 8.93 -2.34 0.54
C VAL A 90 8.56 -3.80 0.71
N GLY A 91 8.24 -4.47 -0.40
CA GLY A 91 8.09 -5.92 -0.47
C GLY A 91 9.45 -6.59 -0.63
N GLY A 92 9.90 -7.36 0.35
CA GLY A 92 11.22 -8.01 0.35
C GLY A 92 11.13 -9.52 0.38
N TRP A 93 12.02 -10.20 -0.36
CA TRP A 93 12.18 -11.65 -0.26
C TRP A 93 13.38 -12.03 0.61
N GLY A 94 13.09 -12.71 1.73
CA GLY A 94 14.08 -13.22 2.67
C GLY A 94 14.79 -14.49 2.19
N GLY A 95 14.21 -15.25 1.28
CA GLY A 95 14.69 -16.57 0.88
C GLY A 95 14.14 -17.70 1.77
N ASN A 96 14.01 -17.46 3.07
CA ASN A 96 13.22 -18.21 4.03
C ASN A 96 13.02 -17.35 5.29
N GLU A 97 12.15 -17.80 6.19
CA GLU A 97 11.81 -17.10 7.44
C GLU A 97 12.93 -17.07 8.50
N GLU A 98 14.02 -17.83 8.37
CA GLU A 98 15.16 -17.77 9.31
C GLU A 98 16.22 -16.76 8.91
N ASN A 99 16.25 -16.38 7.63
CA ASN A 99 17.32 -15.54 7.09
C ASN A 99 17.25 -14.13 7.69
N THR A 100 18.43 -13.59 7.99
CA THR A 100 18.59 -12.25 8.53
C THR A 100 19.53 -11.42 7.67
N GLY A 101 19.46 -10.10 7.78
CA GLY A 101 20.33 -9.20 7.03
C GLY A 101 19.91 -7.75 7.19
N SER A 102 20.32 -6.90 6.26
CA SER A 102 19.91 -5.50 6.28
C SER A 102 19.69 -4.90 4.92
N ILE A 103 18.75 -3.96 4.87
CA ILE A 103 18.40 -3.17 3.70
C ILE A 103 18.60 -1.69 4.00
N GLU A 104 19.12 -0.96 3.03
CA GLU A 104 19.31 0.49 3.05
C GLU A 104 18.33 1.14 2.08
N ILE A 105 17.75 2.27 2.48
CA ILE A 105 16.88 3.08 1.65
C ILE A 105 17.52 4.44 1.42
N THR A 106 17.55 4.84 0.15
CA THR A 106 17.98 6.19 -0.23
C THR A 106 16.89 6.89 -1.04
N PHE A 107 16.73 8.19 -0.77
CA PHE A 107 15.89 9.11 -1.52
C PHE A 107 16.81 10.09 -2.23
N ASN A 108 16.76 10.14 -3.56
CA ASN A 108 17.61 11.04 -4.37
C ASN A 108 19.10 10.96 -3.99
N GLU A 109 19.61 9.73 -3.82
CA GLU A 109 21.00 9.41 -3.39
C GLU A 109 21.33 9.71 -1.91
N GLU A 110 20.40 10.26 -1.12
CA GLU A 110 20.57 10.49 0.31
C GLU A 110 20.00 9.32 1.12
N GLU A 111 20.81 8.74 2.02
CA GLU A 111 20.36 7.68 2.94
C GLU A 111 19.30 8.22 3.90
N ILE A 112 18.15 7.55 3.91
CA ILE A 112 17.05 7.84 4.85
C ILE A 112 17.10 6.89 6.03
N ASP A 113 17.36 5.60 5.78
CA ASP A 113 17.47 4.60 6.83
C ASP A 113 18.26 3.36 6.38
N THR A 114 18.81 2.63 7.36
CA THR A 114 19.32 1.27 7.21
C THR A 114 18.67 0.38 8.26
N LEU A 115 17.88 -0.58 7.79
CA LEU A 115 17.05 -1.45 8.61
C LEU A 115 17.65 -2.85 8.69
N GLU A 116 17.80 -3.36 9.92
CA GLU A 116 18.11 -4.77 10.17
C GLU A 116 16.83 -5.61 10.13
N LEU A 117 16.89 -6.74 9.43
CA LEU A 117 15.84 -7.73 9.30
C LEU A 117 16.26 -9.01 10.03
N GLU A 118 15.47 -9.45 11.00
CA GLU A 118 15.83 -10.59 11.87
C GLU A 118 15.03 -11.87 11.58
N GLY A 119 14.50 -12.02 10.36
CA GLY A 119 13.71 -13.20 10.00
C GLY A 119 12.44 -13.29 10.83
N LYS A 120 12.11 -14.50 11.29
CA LYS A 120 11.00 -14.79 12.19
C LYS A 120 11.23 -14.32 13.63
N LYS A 121 12.40 -13.75 13.93
CA LYS A 121 12.71 -13.14 15.22
C LYS A 121 12.65 -11.63 15.17
N ASP A 122 12.27 -11.06 14.01
CA ASP A 122 12.09 -9.64 13.88
C ASP A 122 11.04 -9.15 14.87
N THR A 123 11.38 -8.06 15.54
CA THR A 123 10.51 -7.39 16.53
C THR A 123 10.36 -5.92 16.21
N ASN A 124 10.84 -5.49 15.03
CA ASN A 124 10.68 -4.14 14.59
C ASN A 124 9.20 -3.87 14.27
N PRO A 125 8.58 -2.84 14.86
CA PRO A 125 7.16 -2.55 14.64
C PRO A 125 6.83 -2.22 13.19
N THR A 126 7.83 -1.86 12.36
CA THR A 126 7.62 -1.49 10.95
C THR A 126 7.86 -2.63 9.96
N VAL A 127 8.12 -3.83 10.46
CA VAL A 127 8.43 -5.02 9.65
C VAL A 127 7.35 -6.07 9.83
N TYR A 128 6.61 -6.37 8.76
CA TYR A 128 5.68 -7.50 8.72
C TYR A 128 6.34 -8.65 7.98
N CYS A 129 6.82 -9.64 8.72
CA CYS A 129 7.40 -10.87 8.18
C CYS A 129 6.42 -12.03 8.41
N SER A 130 5.95 -12.66 7.34
CA SER A 130 5.04 -13.81 7.38
C SER A 130 5.41 -14.86 6.34
N GLY A 131 4.72 -16.00 6.38
CA GLY A 131 4.97 -17.14 5.49
C GLY A 131 6.43 -17.58 5.50
N HIS A 132 6.98 -17.82 4.32
CA HIS A 132 8.36 -18.26 4.14
C HIS A 132 9.38 -17.11 4.01
N GLY A 133 9.24 -16.07 4.84
CA GLY A 133 10.13 -14.91 4.83
C GLY A 133 9.78 -13.90 3.74
N VAL A 134 8.49 -13.68 3.52
CA VAL A 134 7.98 -12.53 2.76
C VAL A 134 7.89 -11.35 3.70
N TYR A 135 8.57 -10.27 3.36
CA TYR A 135 8.58 -9.03 4.14
C TYR A 135 7.69 -7.98 3.47
N TRP A 136 6.88 -7.30 4.27
CA TRP A 136 6.28 -6.01 3.95
C TRP A 136 6.75 -5.01 5.00
N ILE A 137 7.52 -4.02 4.57
CA ILE A 137 8.22 -3.10 5.47
C ILE A 137 7.74 -1.70 5.18
N TYR A 138 7.30 -0.96 6.19
CA TYR A 138 6.91 0.43 6.02
C TYR A 138 7.93 1.40 6.63
N TYR A 139 8.02 2.59 6.03
CA TYR A 139 8.81 3.72 6.51
C TYR A 139 7.90 4.95 6.59
N ASP A 140 7.85 5.62 7.74
CA ASP A 140 7.22 6.94 7.85
C ASP A 140 8.12 7.97 7.16
N VAL A 141 7.67 8.42 5.99
CA VAL A 141 8.45 9.29 5.09
C VAL A 141 7.83 10.67 4.93
N LYS A 142 6.81 11.01 5.72
CA LYS A 142 6.11 12.31 5.65
C LYS A 142 7.08 13.49 5.59
N ASN A 143 8.09 13.47 6.47
CA ASN A 143 9.07 14.56 6.59
C ASN A 143 10.24 14.46 5.60
N ASN A 144 10.28 13.41 4.79
CA ASN A 144 11.34 13.12 3.82
C ASN A 144 10.89 13.36 2.37
N LEU A 145 9.58 13.42 2.11
CA LEU A 145 9.04 13.67 0.79
C LEU A 145 9.25 15.13 0.37
N ASN A 146 9.65 15.31 -0.88
CA ASN A 146 9.64 16.59 -1.57
C ASN A 146 8.60 16.52 -2.69
N THR A 147 7.62 17.42 -2.67
CA THR A 147 6.52 17.47 -3.66
C THR A 147 6.84 18.31 -4.90
N SER A 148 8.06 18.88 -4.99
CA SER A 148 8.47 19.77 -6.10
C SER A 148 9.20 19.06 -7.25
N GLY A 149 9.12 17.73 -7.34
CA GLY A 149 9.74 16.97 -8.44
C GLY A 149 9.79 15.45 -8.22
N PRO A 150 10.41 14.71 -9.17
CA PRO A 150 10.53 13.27 -9.06
C PRO A 150 11.35 12.86 -7.84
N LEU A 151 10.88 11.82 -7.15
CA LEU A 151 11.57 11.15 -6.06
C LEU A 151 12.12 9.81 -6.57
N ASP A 152 13.44 9.68 -6.59
CA ASP A 152 14.13 8.43 -6.89
C ASP A 152 14.38 7.67 -5.59
N VAL A 153 13.71 6.52 -5.43
CA VAL A 153 13.86 5.63 -4.27
C VAL A 153 14.70 4.42 -4.68
N VAL A 154 15.74 4.13 -3.89
CA VAL A 154 16.59 2.94 -4.10
C VAL A 154 16.65 2.09 -2.85
N ILE A 155 16.33 0.81 -2.98
CA ILE A 155 16.44 -0.22 -1.93
C ILE A 155 17.67 -1.08 -2.20
N THR A 156 18.58 -1.14 -1.23
CA THR A 156 19.84 -1.89 -1.36
C THR A 156 20.03 -2.85 -0.20
N LYS A 157 20.09 -4.16 -0.47
CA LYS A 157 20.61 -5.15 0.47
C LYS A 157 22.07 -4.83 0.81
N LYS A 158 22.36 -4.60 2.10
CA LYS A 158 23.71 -4.29 2.59
C LYS A 158 24.44 -5.52 3.10
N SER A 159 23.75 -6.40 3.81
CA SER A 159 24.39 -7.52 4.50
C SER A 159 23.45 -8.69 4.75
N GLY A 160 24.01 -9.77 5.32
CA GLY A 160 23.30 -10.97 5.73
C GLY A 160 22.94 -11.94 4.63
N ASP A 161 22.17 -12.95 5.02
CA ASP A 161 21.87 -14.14 4.23
C ASP A 161 20.48 -14.06 3.56
N ILE A 162 19.72 -12.97 3.77
CA ILE A 162 18.48 -12.72 3.03
C ILE A 162 18.70 -12.78 1.51
N ASP A 163 17.74 -13.29 0.75
CA ASP A 163 17.84 -13.33 -0.72
C ASP A 163 18.00 -11.91 -1.29
N GLY A 164 17.18 -10.96 -0.81
CA GLY A 164 17.33 -9.54 -1.07
C GLY A 164 16.74 -9.07 -2.40
N ARG A 165 16.02 -9.95 -3.12
CA ARG A 165 15.09 -9.50 -4.15
C ARG A 165 13.98 -8.66 -3.52
N VAL A 166 13.55 -7.65 -4.25
CA VAL A 166 12.47 -6.73 -3.87
C VAL A 166 11.30 -7.03 -4.79
N TYR A 167 10.14 -7.39 -4.24
CA TYR A 167 8.90 -7.64 -4.99
C TYR A 167 8.37 -6.36 -5.62
N GLY A 168 8.42 -5.25 -4.88
CA GLY A 168 7.98 -3.94 -5.32
C GLY A 168 8.15 -2.91 -4.20
N VAL A 169 8.01 -1.64 -4.57
CA VAL A 169 8.06 -0.50 -3.64
C VAL A 169 6.84 0.36 -3.92
N VAL A 170 6.04 0.66 -2.90
CA VAL A 170 4.79 1.42 -3.00
C VAL A 170 4.90 2.66 -2.12
N LEU A 171 4.49 3.82 -2.63
CA LEU A 171 4.39 5.04 -1.85
C LEU A 171 2.93 5.41 -1.72
N VAL A 172 2.46 5.59 -0.48
CA VAL A 172 1.15 6.19 -0.18
C VAL A 172 1.38 7.52 0.52
N ALA A 173 0.83 8.60 0.00
CA ALA A 173 0.95 9.94 0.55
C ALA A 173 -0.38 10.68 0.50
N VAL A 174 -0.80 11.22 1.64
CA VAL A 174 -1.96 12.11 1.77
C VAL A 174 -1.44 13.53 1.77
N TYR A 175 -2.03 14.38 0.94
CA TYR A 175 -1.58 15.76 0.75
C TYR A 175 -2.75 16.74 0.78
N GLU A 176 -2.50 17.92 1.37
CA GLU A 176 -3.42 19.04 1.40
C GLU A 176 -3.08 20.07 0.32
N GLU A 177 -4.13 20.58 -0.32
CA GLU A 177 -4.10 21.68 -1.28
C GLU A 177 -5.20 22.69 -0.95
N SER A 178 -4.89 23.98 -1.04
CA SER A 178 -5.84 25.03 -0.64
C SER A 178 -7.16 25.01 -1.41
N ASP A 179 -7.10 24.58 -2.67
CA ASP A 179 -8.23 24.50 -3.60
C ASP A 179 -8.56 23.06 -4.01
N GLY A 180 -8.00 22.06 -3.30
CA GLY A 180 -8.29 20.65 -3.56
C GLY A 180 -9.73 20.27 -3.23
N GLU A 181 -10.17 19.14 -3.79
CA GLU A 181 -11.47 18.55 -3.46
C GLU A 181 -11.48 17.96 -2.04
N GLU A 182 -12.66 17.64 -1.52
CA GLU A 182 -12.75 16.88 -0.26
C GLU A 182 -12.62 15.39 -0.56
N VAL A 183 -11.62 14.75 0.07
CA VAL A 183 -11.40 13.32 -0.02
C VAL A 183 -11.54 12.69 1.36
N GLU A 184 -12.38 11.66 1.48
CA GLU A 184 -12.41 10.79 2.65
C GLU A 184 -11.66 9.50 2.33
N TYR A 185 -10.78 9.05 3.23
CA TYR A 185 -9.90 7.94 2.92
C TYR A 185 -9.62 7.03 4.11
N TRP A 186 -9.21 5.81 3.77
CA TRP A 186 -8.76 4.77 4.68
C TRP A 186 -7.55 4.07 4.09
N ILE A 187 -6.58 3.75 4.95
CA ILE A 187 -5.38 3.02 4.59
C ILE A 187 -5.27 1.83 5.54
N ASN A 188 -5.34 0.63 4.97
CA ASN A 188 -5.17 -0.64 5.66
C ASN A 188 -3.87 -1.30 5.19
N ASP A 189 -3.00 -1.70 6.10
CA ASP A 189 -1.78 -2.44 5.77
C ASP A 189 -1.56 -3.68 6.64
N GLY A 190 -0.68 -4.55 6.18
CA GLY A 190 -0.40 -5.83 6.82
C GLY A 190 0.38 -6.74 5.88
N ASN A 191 0.51 -8.00 6.26
CA ASN A 191 1.13 -9.03 5.46
C ASN A 191 0.47 -10.36 5.79
N VAL A 192 -0.79 -10.49 5.40
CA VAL A 192 -1.53 -11.76 5.53
C VAL A 192 -0.95 -12.73 4.51
N ASN A 193 -0.68 -13.96 4.92
CA ASN A 193 -0.23 -15.03 4.05
C ASN A 193 -1.43 -15.95 3.83
N LEU A 194 -2.15 -15.74 2.73
CA LEU A 194 -3.17 -16.69 2.29
C LEU A 194 -2.48 -17.88 1.66
N HIS A 195 -2.90 -19.09 1.99
CA HIS A 195 -2.25 -20.31 1.50
C HIS A 195 -3.11 -21.56 1.61
N GLY A 196 -2.88 -22.51 0.70
CA GLY A 196 -3.46 -23.84 0.77
C GLY A 196 -2.65 -24.78 1.67
N GLU A 197 -3.24 -25.93 2.03
CA GLU A 197 -2.58 -26.96 2.86
C GLU A 197 -1.25 -27.47 2.26
N GLY A 198 -1.11 -27.43 0.94
CA GLY A 198 0.10 -27.87 0.23
C GLY A 198 1.32 -26.97 0.49
N TRP A 199 1.09 -25.69 0.78
CA TRP A 199 2.13 -24.70 1.01
C TRP A 199 2.52 -24.61 2.49
N SER A 200 1.54 -24.72 3.38
CA SER A 200 1.70 -24.56 4.84
C SER A 200 2.13 -25.84 5.57
N GLY A 201 2.14 -26.98 4.89
CA GLY A 201 2.61 -28.26 5.41
C GLY A 201 1.64 -28.89 6.41
N GLU A 202 1.90 -28.69 7.71
CA GLU A 202 1.02 -29.21 8.79
C GLU A 202 0.08 -28.13 9.35
N LEU A 203 0.33 -26.86 9.03
CA LEU A 203 -0.62 -25.78 9.30
C LEU A 203 -1.75 -25.91 8.26
N GLY A 204 -3.00 -25.64 8.62
CA GLY A 204 -4.14 -25.78 7.71
C GLY A 204 -4.07 -24.80 6.53
N SER A 205 -5.20 -24.57 5.86
CA SER A 205 -5.31 -23.45 4.92
C SER A 205 -5.58 -22.13 5.65
N ASN A 206 -5.19 -21.03 5.01
CA ASN A 206 -5.63 -19.68 5.33
C ASN A 206 -6.23 -19.09 4.05
N ASP A 207 -7.56 -19.10 3.95
CA ASP A 207 -8.24 -18.97 2.66
C ASP A 207 -8.77 -17.57 2.39
N GLU A 208 -8.87 -16.70 3.41
CA GLU A 208 -9.45 -15.37 3.28
C GLU A 208 -8.78 -14.33 4.18
N ALA A 209 -8.78 -13.08 3.71
CA ALA A 209 -8.40 -11.91 4.50
C ALA A 209 -9.36 -10.75 4.26
N LEU A 210 -9.52 -9.89 5.26
CA LEU A 210 -10.37 -8.70 5.20
C LEU A 210 -9.56 -7.40 5.25
N ALA A 211 -10.12 -6.32 4.75
CA ALA A 211 -9.74 -4.96 5.07
C ALA A 211 -11.01 -4.16 5.36
N ASP A 212 -11.20 -3.84 6.64
CA ASP A 212 -12.34 -3.07 7.13
C ASP A 212 -12.11 -1.57 6.84
N PHE A 213 -13.08 -0.88 6.26
CA PHE A 213 -13.07 0.58 6.08
C PHE A 213 -14.10 1.18 7.04
N SER A 214 -13.65 1.41 8.28
CA SER A 214 -14.54 1.63 9.41
C SER A 214 -15.19 3.02 9.40
N GLY A 215 -16.40 3.13 9.93
CA GLY A 215 -17.13 4.40 10.02
C GLY A 215 -18.36 4.46 9.13
N THR A 216 -18.88 5.67 8.98
CA THR A 216 -20.12 5.96 8.25
C THR A 216 -19.82 6.93 7.11
N VAL A 217 -20.29 6.61 5.91
CA VAL A 217 -20.09 7.39 4.69
C VAL A 217 -21.37 8.14 4.32
N ASP A 218 -21.23 9.42 3.95
CA ASP A 218 -22.31 10.17 3.29
C ASP A 218 -22.32 9.81 1.79
N VAL A 219 -23.04 8.75 1.43
CA VAL A 219 -23.05 8.19 0.06
C VAL A 219 -23.60 9.16 -0.99
N ASP A 220 -24.37 10.19 -0.57
CA ASP A 220 -24.89 11.23 -1.48
C ASP A 220 -23.85 12.34 -1.74
N LYS A 221 -22.78 12.41 -0.94
CA LYS A 221 -21.73 13.44 -1.04
C LYS A 221 -20.69 13.14 -2.11
N PHE A 222 -20.29 11.87 -2.23
CA PHE A 222 -19.17 11.45 -3.07
C PHE A 222 -19.65 10.97 -4.44
N VAL A 223 -18.87 11.28 -5.48
CA VAL A 223 -19.19 10.95 -6.88
C VAL A 223 -18.20 9.97 -7.51
N ALA A 224 -17.08 9.71 -6.84
CA ALA A 224 -16.12 8.68 -7.22
C ALA A 224 -15.55 7.98 -5.98
N ALA A 225 -15.22 6.70 -6.11
CA ALA A 225 -14.62 5.90 -5.06
C ALA A 225 -13.61 4.93 -5.64
N ARG A 226 -12.45 4.81 -5.00
CA ARG A 226 -11.33 4.01 -5.50
C ARG A 226 -10.82 3.06 -4.44
N LEU A 227 -10.79 1.78 -4.78
CA LEU A 227 -10.10 0.77 -4.00
C LEU A 227 -8.80 0.41 -4.69
N SER A 228 -7.67 0.73 -4.05
CA SER A 228 -6.33 0.36 -4.49
C SER A 228 -5.79 -0.75 -3.60
N VAL A 229 -5.34 -1.85 -4.18
CA VAL A 229 -4.83 -3.02 -3.44
C VAL A 229 -3.49 -3.49 -3.98
N VAL A 230 -2.67 -4.06 -3.09
CA VAL A 230 -1.36 -4.62 -3.43
C VAL A 230 -1.28 -6.07 -2.99
N TYR A 231 -0.83 -6.93 -3.92
CA TYR A 231 -0.53 -8.33 -3.67
C TYR A 231 0.94 -8.62 -3.94
N LEU A 232 1.50 -9.53 -3.15
CA LEU A 232 2.77 -10.18 -3.45
C LEU A 232 2.50 -11.66 -3.74
N THR A 233 3.36 -12.24 -4.59
CA THR A 233 3.52 -13.69 -4.79
C THR A 233 2.38 -14.50 -5.43
N GLY A 234 1.40 -13.86 -6.08
CA GLY A 234 0.41 -14.60 -6.87
C GLY A 234 1.00 -15.31 -8.10
N THR A 235 0.27 -16.32 -8.60
CA THR A 235 0.64 -17.22 -9.67
C THR A 235 -0.35 -17.10 -10.83
N PRO A 236 0.06 -16.52 -11.98
CA PRO A 236 -0.84 -16.37 -13.12
C PRO A 236 -1.48 -17.68 -13.57
N GLY A 237 -2.81 -17.66 -13.68
CA GLY A 237 -3.64 -18.77 -14.09
C GLY A 237 -4.08 -19.71 -12.96
N LEU A 238 -3.72 -19.40 -11.71
CA LEU A 238 -4.41 -19.92 -10.54
C LEU A 238 -5.44 -18.88 -10.09
N ASN A 239 -6.56 -19.35 -9.57
CA ASN A 239 -7.67 -18.50 -9.24
C ASN A 239 -7.49 -17.87 -7.86
N ASP A 240 -7.72 -16.56 -7.77
CA ASP A 240 -7.92 -15.79 -6.55
C ASP A 240 -8.99 -14.72 -6.79
N TYR A 241 -9.62 -14.23 -5.72
CA TYR A 241 -10.76 -13.32 -5.85
C TYR A 241 -10.65 -12.11 -4.93
N LEU A 242 -11.15 -10.98 -5.41
CA LEU A 242 -11.36 -9.77 -4.63
C LEU A 242 -12.82 -9.39 -4.65
N TYR A 243 -13.37 -9.08 -3.47
CA TYR A 243 -14.71 -8.56 -3.31
C TYR A 243 -14.67 -7.23 -2.59
N PHE A 244 -15.63 -6.36 -2.89
CA PHE A 244 -15.91 -5.16 -2.13
C PHE A 244 -17.41 -5.12 -1.83
N ASN A 245 -17.78 -5.11 -0.54
CA ASN A 245 -19.17 -5.20 -0.08
C ASN A 245 -19.95 -6.31 -0.78
N ASP A 246 -19.44 -7.55 -0.72
CA ASP A 246 -19.98 -8.75 -1.40
C ASP A 246 -20.01 -8.71 -2.94
N ASN A 247 -19.59 -7.62 -3.58
CA ASN A 247 -19.50 -7.52 -5.04
C ASN A 247 -18.11 -7.96 -5.50
N LYS A 248 -18.07 -8.99 -6.37
CA LYS A 248 -16.82 -9.47 -6.94
C LYS A 248 -16.24 -8.44 -7.92
N LEU A 249 -14.99 -8.05 -7.72
CA LEU A 249 -14.28 -7.11 -8.57
C LEU A 249 -13.57 -7.83 -9.72
N CYS A 250 -13.35 -7.11 -10.82
CA CYS A 250 -12.68 -7.62 -12.02
C CYS A 250 -11.66 -6.62 -12.54
N ASP A 251 -10.48 -7.09 -12.91
CA ASP A 251 -9.50 -6.34 -13.69
C ASP A 251 -9.76 -6.58 -15.19
N GLY A 252 -10.52 -5.68 -15.80
CA GLY A 252 -11.08 -5.89 -17.13
C GLY A 252 -12.04 -7.08 -17.17
N ASP A 253 -11.77 -8.04 -18.05
CA ASP A 253 -12.56 -9.29 -18.16
C ASP A 253 -12.14 -10.35 -17.12
N ASN A 254 -11.08 -10.10 -16.34
CA ASN A 254 -10.54 -11.07 -15.40
C ASN A 254 -11.09 -10.84 -13.99
N CYS A 255 -11.92 -11.76 -13.52
CA CYS A 255 -12.57 -11.68 -12.21
C CYS A 255 -12.18 -12.82 -11.26
N ASP A 256 -11.29 -13.71 -11.70
CA ASP A 256 -11.05 -15.00 -11.06
C ASP A 256 -9.56 -15.26 -10.80
N ASP A 257 -8.66 -14.33 -11.08
CA ASP A 257 -7.18 -14.42 -10.94
C ASP A 257 -6.66 -12.98 -10.81
N ILE A 258 -6.94 -12.30 -9.69
CA ILE A 258 -6.62 -10.87 -9.53
C ILE A 258 -5.11 -10.66 -9.33
N ALA A 259 -4.44 -11.55 -8.61
CA ALA A 259 -2.99 -11.53 -8.34
C ALA A 259 -2.18 -12.21 -9.46
N ASN A 260 -2.48 -11.88 -10.72
CA ASN A 260 -2.02 -12.62 -11.89
C ASN A 260 -0.65 -12.20 -12.47
N SER A 261 0.11 -11.35 -11.80
CA SER A 261 1.37 -10.86 -12.36
C SER A 261 2.44 -11.95 -12.40
N LYS A 262 3.06 -12.11 -13.57
CA LYS A 262 4.28 -12.95 -13.72
C LYS A 262 5.48 -12.44 -12.93
N GLN A 263 5.37 -11.26 -12.33
CA GLN A 263 6.44 -10.62 -11.57
C GLN A 263 6.23 -10.67 -10.05
N ASN A 264 5.30 -11.49 -9.54
CA ASN A 264 5.04 -11.68 -8.10
C ASN A 264 4.69 -10.38 -7.36
N PHE A 265 4.18 -9.38 -8.07
CA PHE A 265 3.73 -8.10 -7.54
C PHE A 265 2.61 -7.60 -8.42
N ASP A 266 1.47 -7.33 -7.78
CA ASP A 266 0.30 -6.73 -8.39
C ASP A 266 -0.09 -5.50 -7.60
N PHE A 267 -0.31 -4.40 -8.32
CA PHE A 267 -0.92 -3.20 -7.79
C PHE A 267 -2.12 -2.89 -8.69
N LYS A 268 -3.32 -2.94 -8.11
CA LYS A 268 -4.59 -2.82 -8.84
C LYS A 268 -5.43 -1.72 -8.22
N THR A 269 -6.15 -0.99 -9.05
CA THR A 269 -7.10 0.04 -8.62
C THR A 269 -8.44 -0.22 -9.29
N PHE A 270 -9.50 -0.18 -8.50
CA PHE A 270 -10.87 -0.45 -8.92
C PHE A 270 -11.75 0.75 -8.61
N ASP A 271 -12.64 1.08 -9.55
CA ASP A 271 -13.79 1.95 -9.26
C ASP A 271 -14.83 1.14 -8.48
N VAL A 272 -15.18 1.63 -7.29
CA VAL A 272 -16.11 0.97 -6.38
C VAL A 272 -17.28 1.86 -5.97
N ILE A 273 -17.51 3.00 -6.63
CA ILE A 273 -18.52 3.98 -6.21
C ILE A 273 -19.94 3.38 -6.14
N ASP A 274 -20.29 2.53 -7.11
CA ASP A 274 -21.59 1.86 -7.19
C ASP A 274 -21.81 0.81 -6.08
N TYR A 275 -20.75 0.47 -5.33
CA TYR A 275 -20.77 -0.55 -4.28
C TYR A 275 -20.61 0.03 -2.87
N ILE A 276 -20.39 1.35 -2.73
CA ILE A 276 -20.25 2.00 -1.43
C ILE A 276 -21.55 1.87 -0.63
N GLU A 277 -21.42 1.47 0.63
CA GLU A 277 -22.50 1.41 1.59
C GLU A 277 -22.35 2.51 2.65
N GLU A 278 -23.46 2.89 3.31
CA GLU A 278 -23.45 3.90 4.38
C GLU A 278 -22.57 3.50 5.56
N ASP A 279 -22.49 2.20 5.89
CA ASP A 279 -21.73 1.68 7.02
C ASP A 279 -21.06 0.35 6.67
N ASN A 280 -19.93 0.04 7.30
CA ASN A 280 -19.22 -1.25 7.22
C ASN A 280 -18.74 -1.63 5.81
N ASN A 281 -18.14 -0.67 5.10
CA ASN A 281 -17.46 -0.98 3.85
C ASN A 281 -16.27 -1.93 4.11
N GLU A 282 -16.09 -2.94 3.26
CA GLU A 282 -15.10 -4.01 3.45
C GLU A 282 -14.57 -4.50 2.10
N ALA A 283 -13.25 -4.69 2.01
CA ALA A 283 -12.66 -5.52 0.96
C ALA A 283 -12.34 -6.91 1.50
N LYS A 284 -12.67 -7.96 0.73
CA LYS A 284 -12.35 -9.35 1.05
C LYS A 284 -11.47 -9.96 -0.04
N PHE A 285 -10.34 -10.50 0.38
CA PHE A 285 -9.40 -11.26 -0.41
C PHE A 285 -9.68 -12.75 -0.19
N GLU A 286 -9.84 -13.53 -1.25
CA GLU A 286 -10.01 -14.99 -1.17
C GLU A 286 -8.94 -15.70 -2.00
N LEU A 287 -8.31 -16.72 -1.41
CA LEU A 287 -7.23 -17.48 -2.01
C LEU A 287 -7.65 -18.22 -3.29
N GLY A 288 -8.87 -18.77 -3.33
CA GLY A 288 -9.33 -19.59 -4.45
C GLY A 288 -8.57 -20.92 -4.58
N ASP A 289 -7.87 -21.14 -5.70
CA ASP A 289 -7.00 -22.30 -5.91
C ASP A 289 -5.50 -21.96 -6.04
N GLU A 290 -5.14 -20.71 -5.68
CA GLU A 290 -3.75 -20.31 -5.46
C GLU A 290 -3.04 -21.18 -4.42
N ASP A 291 -1.74 -21.38 -4.62
CA ASP A 291 -0.90 -22.04 -3.64
C ASP A 291 -0.69 -21.11 -2.42
N TYR A 292 -0.41 -19.83 -2.69
CA TYR A 292 -0.24 -18.78 -1.70
C TYR A 292 -0.28 -17.39 -2.34
N VAL A 293 -0.80 -16.41 -1.59
CA VAL A 293 -0.81 -15.00 -2.00
C VAL A 293 -0.76 -14.11 -0.76
N HIS A 294 -0.09 -12.98 -0.87
CA HIS A 294 0.01 -12.02 0.22
C HIS A 294 -0.69 -10.70 -0.14
N PRO A 295 -1.95 -10.47 0.27
CA PRO A 295 -2.50 -9.12 0.30
C PRO A 295 -1.78 -8.33 1.39
N VAL A 296 -1.27 -7.15 1.04
CA VAL A 296 -0.39 -6.36 1.93
C VAL A 296 -0.81 -4.90 2.13
N LEU A 297 -1.68 -4.38 1.27
CA LEU A 297 -2.17 -3.01 1.32
C LEU A 297 -3.55 -2.92 0.69
N ALA A 298 -4.45 -2.18 1.32
CA ALA A 298 -5.73 -1.77 0.76
C ALA A 298 -6.01 -0.30 1.12
N VAL A 299 -6.23 0.54 0.12
CA VAL A 299 -6.51 1.97 0.28
C VAL A 299 -7.84 2.27 -0.37
N LEU A 300 -8.78 2.81 0.40
CA LEU A 300 -10.06 3.30 -0.09
C LEU A 300 -10.03 4.83 -0.06
N SER A 301 -10.41 5.49 -1.16
CA SER A 301 -10.60 6.94 -1.21
C SER A 301 -11.91 7.31 -1.90
N LEU A 302 -12.64 8.27 -1.32
CA LEU A 302 -13.92 8.78 -1.80
C LEU A 302 -13.77 10.26 -2.13
N HIS A 303 -14.27 10.65 -3.29
CA HIS A 303 -13.98 11.94 -3.93
C HIS A 303 -15.27 12.71 -4.19
N THR A 304 -15.27 14.01 -3.87
CA THR A 304 -16.42 14.89 -4.12
C THR A 304 -16.50 15.38 -5.56
N GLU A 305 -15.41 15.25 -6.30
CA GLU A 305 -15.33 15.55 -7.72
C GLU A 305 -15.05 14.26 -8.50
N GLU A 306 -15.58 14.16 -9.71
CA GLU A 306 -15.14 13.10 -10.62
C GLU A 306 -13.69 13.40 -10.95
N GLU A 307 -12.82 12.38 -10.95
CA GLU A 307 -11.50 12.57 -11.55
C GLU A 307 -11.74 13.05 -12.98
N GLY A 308 -11.25 14.25 -13.31
CA GLY A 308 -11.49 14.82 -14.64
C GLY A 308 -11.11 13.79 -15.71
N ASP A 309 -11.87 13.75 -16.81
CA ASP A 309 -11.48 13.00 -18.01
C ASP A 309 -9.96 13.10 -18.16
N SER A 310 -9.26 11.95 -18.22
CA SER A 310 -7.79 11.96 -18.28
C SER A 310 -7.37 13.02 -19.27
N ASP A 311 -6.63 14.00 -18.77
CA ASP A 311 -6.09 15.05 -19.61
C ASP A 311 -5.06 14.49 -20.57
N LEU A 312 -4.70 13.21 -20.47
CA LEU A 312 -3.82 12.52 -21.39
C LEU A 312 -4.59 11.80 -22.48
N THR A 313 -4.41 12.25 -23.71
CA THR A 313 -4.89 11.53 -24.89
C THR A 313 -3.72 10.85 -25.62
N VAL A 314 -3.95 9.63 -26.10
CA VAL A 314 -3.00 8.96 -26.99
C VAL A 314 -3.35 9.30 -28.45
N SER A 315 -2.43 9.95 -29.15
CA SER A 315 -2.57 10.32 -30.56
C SER A 315 -1.38 9.83 -31.40
N ASN A 316 -1.50 9.95 -32.72
CA ASN A 316 -0.42 9.67 -33.68
C ASN A 316 0.25 8.29 -33.53
N VAL A 317 -0.52 7.23 -33.27
CA VAL A 317 0.01 5.86 -33.24
C VAL A 317 0.56 5.47 -34.63
N ALA A 318 1.87 5.39 -34.73
CA ALA A 318 2.61 5.09 -35.94
C ALA A 318 3.10 3.64 -35.90
N VAL A 319 2.42 2.78 -36.67
CA VAL A 319 2.79 1.36 -36.83
C VAL A 319 3.58 1.20 -38.13
N PRO A 320 4.90 0.92 -38.09
CA PRO A 320 5.66 0.66 -39.31
C PRO A 320 5.32 -0.72 -39.89
N ILE A 321 5.88 -1.04 -41.06
CA ILE A 321 5.87 -2.42 -41.56
C ILE A 321 6.62 -3.29 -40.55
N LEU A 322 5.91 -4.27 -39.98
CA LEU A 322 6.45 -5.17 -38.97
C LEU A 322 7.18 -6.35 -39.60
N TYR A 323 8.31 -6.73 -39.03
CA TYR A 323 9.09 -7.90 -39.45
C TYR A 323 9.10 -8.94 -38.33
N THR A 324 8.67 -10.16 -38.66
CA THR A 324 8.68 -11.29 -37.74
C THR A 324 10.09 -11.64 -37.31
N GLY A 325 10.29 -11.89 -36.01
CA GLY A 325 11.60 -12.27 -35.44
C GLY A 325 12.61 -11.12 -35.32
N SER A 326 12.16 -9.87 -35.48
CA SER A 326 12.97 -8.66 -35.27
C SER A 326 12.32 -7.75 -34.23
N THR A 327 13.12 -6.95 -33.54
CA THR A 327 12.60 -5.86 -32.71
C THR A 327 11.94 -4.83 -33.62
N ASN A 328 10.66 -4.55 -33.38
CA ASN A 328 9.90 -3.51 -34.08
C ASN A 328 9.70 -2.33 -33.10
N THR A 329 9.71 -1.11 -33.62
CA THR A 329 9.46 0.10 -32.83
C THR A 329 8.14 0.71 -33.26
N ILE A 330 7.17 0.77 -32.36
CA ILE A 330 5.92 1.53 -32.53
C ILE A 330 6.08 2.83 -31.74
N SER A 331 5.55 3.92 -32.26
CA SER A 331 5.58 5.22 -31.58
C SER A 331 4.18 5.76 -31.45
N ALA A 332 3.88 6.39 -30.31
CA ALA A 332 2.65 7.13 -30.06
C ALA A 332 3.01 8.47 -29.43
N THR A 333 2.09 9.43 -29.50
CA THR A 333 2.17 10.70 -28.79
C THR A 333 1.18 10.66 -27.65
N ILE A 334 1.63 11.01 -26.44
CA ILE A 334 0.74 11.25 -25.31
C ILE A 334 0.67 12.75 -25.15
N GLU A 335 -0.54 13.30 -25.33
CA GLU A 335 -0.81 14.72 -25.32
C GLU A 335 -1.63 15.06 -24.09
N ASN A 336 -1.10 15.95 -23.24
CA ASN A 336 -1.89 16.59 -22.22
C ASN A 336 -2.80 17.66 -22.87
N ILE A 337 -4.11 17.46 -22.83
CA ILE A 337 -5.18 18.34 -23.32
C ILE A 337 -5.82 19.18 -22.20
N GLY A 338 -5.39 19.00 -20.96
CA GLY A 338 -5.73 19.79 -19.80
C GLY A 338 -4.85 21.04 -19.66
N ASP A 339 -5.19 21.85 -18.65
CA ASP A 339 -4.51 23.13 -18.40
C ASP A 339 -3.33 23.00 -17.43
N ASP A 340 -3.26 21.90 -16.67
CA ASP A 340 -2.20 21.62 -15.71
C ASP A 340 -1.08 20.75 -16.33
N PRO A 341 0.18 20.82 -15.85
CA PRO A 341 1.25 19.98 -16.39
C PRO A 341 1.13 18.52 -15.94
N ALA A 342 1.04 17.58 -16.88
CA ALA A 342 1.13 16.15 -16.56
C ALA A 342 2.57 15.67 -16.40
N TYR A 343 2.82 14.90 -15.35
CA TYR A 343 4.08 14.22 -15.07
C TYR A 343 3.84 12.75 -14.69
N GLY A 344 4.80 11.87 -14.94
CA GLY A 344 4.77 10.51 -14.37
C GLY A 344 3.76 9.53 -14.96
N PHE A 345 3.27 9.74 -16.18
CA PHE A 345 2.38 8.77 -16.82
C PHE A 345 3.11 7.52 -17.31
N GLN A 346 2.44 6.38 -17.24
CA GLN A 346 2.86 5.13 -17.88
C GLN A 346 2.06 4.87 -19.15
N ALA A 347 2.69 4.24 -20.14
CA ALA A 347 2.06 3.88 -21.39
C ALA A 347 2.30 2.40 -21.67
N ALA A 348 1.23 1.66 -21.95
CA ALA A 348 1.29 0.26 -22.36
C ALA A 348 0.73 0.09 -23.77
N LEU A 349 1.31 -0.85 -24.52
CA LEU A 349 0.81 -1.26 -25.84
C LEU A 349 0.06 -2.58 -25.69
N TYR A 350 -1.18 -2.62 -26.19
CA TYR A 350 -2.00 -3.83 -26.22
C TYR A 350 -2.18 -4.32 -27.66
N VAL A 351 -2.06 -5.63 -27.86
CA VAL A 351 -2.43 -6.32 -29.11
C VAL A 351 -3.42 -7.42 -28.74
N ASP A 352 -4.62 -7.37 -29.33
CA ASP A 352 -5.71 -8.32 -29.04
C ASP A 352 -5.97 -8.48 -27.53
N SER A 353 -5.94 -7.36 -26.80
CA SER A 353 -6.11 -7.24 -25.34
C SER A 353 -4.97 -7.81 -24.48
N GLU A 354 -3.83 -8.18 -25.06
CA GLU A 354 -2.63 -8.57 -24.31
C GLU A 354 -1.55 -7.48 -24.36
N VAL A 355 -0.88 -7.20 -23.24
CA VAL A 355 0.30 -6.32 -23.19
C VAL A 355 1.48 -6.98 -23.92
N VAL A 356 2.14 -6.22 -24.81
CA VAL A 356 3.24 -6.70 -25.67
C VAL A 356 4.56 -5.95 -25.50
#